data_AF-A0A2N9N1H1-F1
#
_entry.id   AF-A0A2N9N1H1-F1
#
_cell.length_a   1.000
_cell.length_b   1.000
_cell.length_c   1.000
_cell.angle_alpha   90.00
_cell.angle_beta   90.00
_cell.angle_gamma   90.00
#
_symmetry.space_group_name_H-M   'P 1'
#
loop_
_entity.id
_entity.type
_entity.pdbx_description
1 polymer ?
#
loop_
_entity_poly.entity_id
_entity_poly.type
_entity_poly.pdbx_seq_one_letter_code
_entity_poly.pdbx_strand_id
1 'polypeptide(L)'
;MSQFLKKAEEILEVATAGGNTLTDTVILIDRQGGFRMMDPTGWSLPGLAAEFGAAAVYKIERRGNAVRVEGWDGSDRCLLQRGQKGSKLRDLLGEGSPVHSMMRPVPRLLTA
;
A
#
# COMPACT_ATOMS: atom_id res chain seq x y z
N MET A 1 -9.39 21.57 7.34
CA MET A 1 -8.87 20.58 6.35
C MET A 1 -9.88 20.50 5.21
N SER A 2 -9.45 20.62 3.95
CA SER A 2 -10.36 20.53 2.79
C SER A 2 -10.87 19.10 2.60
N GLN A 3 -12.07 18.92 2.06
CA GLN A 3 -12.60 17.57 1.73
C GLN A 3 -11.67 16.84 0.75
N PHE A 4 -11.07 17.59 -0.18
CA PHE A 4 -10.07 17.10 -1.12
C PHE A 4 -8.87 16.43 -0.43
N LEU A 5 -8.27 17.08 0.57
CA LEU A 5 -7.13 16.55 1.32
C LEU A 5 -7.53 15.33 2.16
N LYS A 6 -8.68 15.41 2.84
CA LYS A 6 -9.22 14.29 3.63
C LYS A 6 -9.41 13.04 2.77
N LYS A 7 -9.90 13.21 1.53
CA LYS A 7 -10.05 12.12 0.57
C LYS A 7 -8.70 11.53 0.15
N ALA A 8 -7.68 12.35 -0.06
CA ALA A 8 -6.33 11.85 -0.34
C ALA A 8 -5.78 11.00 0.82
N GLU A 9 -6.04 11.39 2.07
CA GLU A 9 -5.63 10.62 3.25
C GLU A 9 -6.35 9.28 3.36
N GLU A 10 -7.67 9.26 3.14
CA GLU A 10 -8.48 8.02 3.10
C GLU A 10 -7.94 7.06 2.02
N ILE A 11 -7.66 7.58 0.82
CA ILE A 11 -7.09 6.79 -0.29
C ILE A 11 -5.71 6.24 0.09
N LEU A 12 -4.84 7.07 0.67
CA LEU A 12 -3.50 6.64 1.10
C LEU A 12 -3.57 5.54 2.16
N GLU A 13 -4.50 5.64 3.11
CA GLU A 13 -4.69 4.62 4.13
C GLU A 13 -5.08 3.28 3.51
N VAL A 14 -6.11 3.26 2.66
CA VAL A 14 -6.57 2.04 1.98
C VAL A 14 -5.47 1.47 1.08
N ALA A 15 -4.80 2.33 0.31
CA ALA A 15 -3.71 1.91 -0.56
C ALA A 15 -2.50 1.36 0.21
N THR A 16 -2.32 1.79 1.47
CA THR A 16 -1.30 1.25 2.37
C THR A 16 -1.73 -0.09 3.00
N ALA A 17 -3.01 -0.25 3.32
CA ALA A 17 -3.54 -1.51 3.87
C ALA A 17 -3.63 -2.63 2.82
N GLY A 18 -3.91 -2.28 1.56
CA GLY A 18 -3.84 -3.20 0.44
C GLY A 18 -2.39 -3.62 0.15
N GLY A 19 -2.15 -4.93 0.06
CA GLY A 19 -0.81 -5.48 -0.14
C GLY A 19 -0.09 -5.00 -1.40
N ASN A 20 1.16 -5.43 -1.57
CA ASN A 20 2.10 -4.91 -2.57
C ASN A 20 1.80 -5.29 -4.05
N THR A 21 0.61 -5.82 -4.35
CA THR A 21 0.26 -6.39 -5.66
C THR A 21 -0.47 -5.43 -6.60
N LEU A 22 -0.83 -4.23 -6.14
CA LEU A 22 -1.54 -3.25 -6.95
C LEU A 22 -0.56 -2.33 -7.68
N THR A 23 -0.58 -2.38 -9.02
CA THR A 23 0.12 -1.47 -9.93
C THR A 23 -0.28 0.00 -9.70
N ASP A 24 0.53 0.93 -10.19
CA ASP A 24 0.19 2.35 -10.17
C ASP A 24 -1.20 2.56 -10.80
N THR A 25 -2.03 3.39 -10.18
CA THR A 25 -3.45 3.55 -10.55
C THR A 25 -3.87 4.99 -10.36
N VAL A 26 -4.79 5.48 -11.18
CA VAL A 26 -5.47 6.76 -11.01
C VAL A 26 -6.93 6.51 -10.65
N ILE A 27 -7.41 7.26 -9.66
CA ILE A 27 -8.82 7.36 -9.30
C ILE A 27 -9.32 8.74 -9.73
N LEU A 28 -10.31 8.78 -10.61
CA LEU A 28 -11.05 9.98 -10.96
C LEU A 28 -12.36 10.02 -10.20
N ILE A 29 -12.70 11.19 -9.67
CA ILE A 29 -13.98 11.46 -9.03
C ILE A 29 -14.72 12.48 -9.88
N ASP A 30 -15.85 12.08 -10.44
CA ASP A 30 -16.74 12.98 -11.18
C ASP A 30 -17.47 13.96 -10.23
N ARG A 31 -18.04 15.04 -10.78
CA ARG A 31 -18.83 16.03 -10.02
C ARG A 31 -20.06 15.43 -9.34
N GLN A 32 -20.58 14.32 -9.82
CA GLN A 32 -21.67 13.56 -9.20
C GLN A 32 -21.19 12.61 -8.08
N GLY A 33 -19.88 12.56 -7.81
CA GLY A 33 -19.27 11.67 -6.82
C GLY A 33 -19.05 10.24 -7.34
N GLY A 34 -19.16 10.02 -8.65
CA GLY A 34 -18.85 8.74 -9.28
C GLY A 34 -17.34 8.49 -9.30
N PHE A 35 -16.92 7.26 -9.01
CA PHE A 35 -15.52 6.85 -9.02
C PHE A 35 -15.18 6.09 -10.30
N ARG A 36 -14.02 6.39 -10.88
CA ARG A 36 -13.47 5.65 -12.02
C ARG A 36 -11.99 5.36 -11.79
N MET A 37 -11.59 4.11 -11.99
CA MET A 37 -10.18 3.70 -11.94
C MET A 37 -9.60 3.63 -13.34
N MET A 38 -8.37 4.11 -13.51
CA MET A 38 -7.65 4.15 -14.78
C MET A 38 -6.15 3.92 -14.58
N ASP A 39 -5.47 3.48 -15.64
CA ASP A 39 -4.02 3.39 -15.66
C ASP A 39 -3.39 4.80 -15.79
N PRO A 40 -2.33 5.13 -15.03
CA PRO A 40 -1.69 6.45 -15.06
C PRO A 40 -0.82 6.71 -16.29
N THR A 41 -0.54 5.71 -17.11
CA THR A 41 0.50 5.81 -18.15
C THR A 41 0.11 6.79 -19.24
N GLY A 42 1.01 7.72 -19.55
CA GLY A 42 0.84 8.70 -20.62
C GLY A 42 -0.01 9.92 -20.26
N TRP A 43 -0.52 10.01 -19.03
CA TRP A 43 -1.41 11.08 -18.62
C TRP A 43 -0.84 11.95 -17.49
N SER A 44 -1.07 13.27 -17.59
CA SER A 44 -0.89 14.19 -16.48
C SER A 44 -2.20 14.32 -15.68
N LEU A 45 -2.10 14.58 -14.37
CA LEU A 45 -3.28 14.85 -13.52
C LEU A 45 -4.22 15.94 -14.07
N PRO A 46 -3.73 17.13 -14.47
CA PRO A 46 -4.62 18.14 -15.05
C PRO A 46 -5.22 17.70 -16.38
N GLY A 47 -4.51 16.92 -17.20
CA GLY A 47 -5.07 16.34 -18.42
C GLY A 47 -6.21 15.37 -18.13
N LEU A 48 -6.04 14.47 -17.17
CA LEU A 48 -7.11 13.58 -16.72
C LEU A 48 -8.34 14.32 -16.19
N ALA A 49 -8.13 15.41 -15.45
CA ALA A 49 -9.23 16.24 -14.96
C ALA A 49 -9.99 16.91 -16.12
N ALA A 50 -9.27 17.45 -17.11
CA ALA A 50 -9.86 18.14 -18.25
C ALA A 50 -10.60 17.17 -19.20
N GLU A 51 -9.95 16.07 -19.58
CA GLU A 51 -10.50 15.12 -20.56
C GLU A 51 -11.71 14.35 -20.03
N PHE A 52 -11.73 14.02 -18.73
CA PHE A 52 -12.80 13.21 -18.13
C PHE A 52 -13.79 14.05 -17.31
N GLY A 53 -13.62 15.38 -17.26
CA GLY A 53 -14.49 16.28 -16.49
C GLY A 53 -14.46 16.03 -14.97
N ALA A 54 -13.41 15.40 -14.46
CA ALA A 54 -13.32 14.99 -13.07
C ALA A 54 -13.23 16.22 -12.14
N ALA A 55 -13.97 16.16 -11.04
CA ALA A 55 -13.89 17.13 -9.96
C ALA A 55 -12.57 16.99 -9.17
N ALA A 56 -12.07 15.75 -9.05
CA ALA A 56 -10.77 15.48 -8.47
C ALA A 56 -10.13 14.25 -9.09
N VAL A 57 -8.81 14.26 -9.21
CA VAL A 57 -8.01 13.15 -9.72
C VAL A 57 -6.95 12.81 -8.69
N TYR A 58 -6.82 11.53 -8.35
CA TYR A 58 -5.83 11.01 -7.42
C TYR A 58 -4.99 9.94 -8.09
N LYS A 59 -3.70 10.18 -8.26
CA LYS A 59 -2.73 9.19 -8.74
C LYS A 59 -2.09 8.52 -7.53
N ILE A 60 -2.17 7.20 -7.49
CA ILE A 60 -1.52 6.35 -6.51
C ILE A 60 -0.30 5.72 -7.18
N GLU A 61 0.87 5.98 -6.62
CA GLU A 61 2.13 5.36 -7.02
C GLU A 61 2.68 4.51 -5.87
N ARG A 62 3.04 3.26 -6.16
CA ARG A 62 3.73 2.41 -5.19
C ARG A 62 5.19 2.28 -5.58
N ARG A 63 6.07 2.88 -4.78
CA ARG A 63 7.53 2.90 -5.02
C ARG A 63 8.22 2.11 -3.92
N GLY A 64 8.61 0.87 -4.23
CA GLY A 64 9.27 -0.02 -3.27
C GLY A 64 8.39 -0.27 -2.05
N ASN A 65 8.82 0.23 -0.88
CA ASN A 65 8.12 0.08 0.39
C ASN A 65 7.40 1.38 0.82
N ALA A 66 6.93 2.18 -0.15
CA ALA A 66 6.18 3.41 0.11
C ALA A 66 5.02 3.56 -0.88
N VAL A 67 3.92 4.11 -0.39
CA VAL A 67 2.76 4.51 -1.18
C VAL A 67 2.71 6.03 -1.21
N ARG A 68 2.55 6.59 -2.41
CA ARG A 68 2.41 8.02 -2.67
C ARG A 68 1.07 8.26 -3.34
N VAL A 69 0.32 9.23 -2.83
CA VAL A 69 -0.94 9.68 -3.41
C VAL A 69 -0.79 11.14 -3.78
N GLU A 70 -0.96 11.42 -5.06
CA GLU A 70 -0.93 12.76 -5.61
C GLU A 70 -2.33 13.14 -6.08
N GLY A 71 -2.88 14.23 -5.55
CA GLY A 71 -4.21 14.70 -5.87
C GLY A 71 -4.19 15.99 -6.68
N TRP A 72 -5.21 16.21 -7.50
CA TRP A 72 -5.51 17.46 -8.20
C TRP A 72 -7.03 17.71 -8.19
N ASP A 73 -7.48 18.87 -7.73
CA ASP A 73 -8.92 19.23 -7.68
C ASP A 73 -9.35 20.25 -8.74
N GLY A 74 -8.45 20.59 -9.67
CA GLY A 74 -8.65 21.62 -10.67
C GLY A 74 -7.94 22.94 -10.38
N SER A 75 -7.57 23.21 -9.11
CA SER A 75 -6.85 24.43 -8.72
C SER A 75 -5.62 24.14 -7.86
N ASP A 76 -5.76 23.22 -6.92
CA ASP A 76 -4.74 22.83 -5.95
C ASP A 76 -4.22 21.42 -6.22
N ARG A 77 -2.97 21.19 -5.81
CA ARG A 77 -2.31 19.89 -5.81
C ARG A 77 -1.97 19.48 -4.40
N CYS A 78 -2.24 18.23 -4.04
CA CYS A 78 -1.71 17.64 -2.81
C CYS A 78 -0.79 16.46 -3.11
N LEU A 79 0.21 16.26 -2.25
CA LEU A 79 1.08 15.10 -2.32
C LEU A 79 1.21 14.50 -0.92
N LEU A 80 0.72 13.28 -0.75
CA LEU A 80 0.83 12.52 0.48
C LEU A 80 1.69 11.29 0.24
N GLN A 81 2.51 10.93 1.22
CA GLN A 81 3.35 9.74 1.14
C GLN A 81 3.39 9.02 2.49
N ARG A 82 3.29 7.70 2.46
CA ARG A 82 3.45 6.84 3.63
C ARG A 82 4.40 5.70 3.29
N GLY A 83 5.44 5.54 4.09
CA GLY A 83 6.22 4.31 4.09
C GLY A 83 5.33 3.17 4.57
N GLN A 84 5.26 2.08 3.82
CA GLN A 84 4.85 0.80 4.36
C GLN A 84 5.81 0.52 5.51
N LYS A 85 5.34 0.25 6.73
CA LYS A 85 6.25 -0.29 7.75
C LYS A 85 6.63 -1.64 7.20
N GLY A 86 7.83 -1.74 6.62
CA GLY A 86 8.31 -2.99 6.03
C GLY A 86 8.03 -4.07 7.05
N SER A 87 7.28 -5.11 6.65
CA SER A 87 7.01 -6.27 7.48
C SER A 87 8.31 -6.57 8.20
N LYS A 88 8.29 -6.32 9.51
CA LYS A 88 9.50 -6.27 10.31
C LYS A 88 10.29 -7.53 9.97
N LEU A 89 11.48 -7.37 9.41
CA LEU A 89 12.52 -8.40 9.47
C LEU A 89 12.84 -8.79 10.93
N ARG A 90 12.21 -8.14 11.91
CA ARG A 90 12.20 -8.46 13.34
C ARG A 90 11.17 -9.54 13.73
N ASP A 91 10.17 -9.85 12.91
CA ASP A 91 9.27 -10.99 13.16
C ASP A 91 9.90 -12.33 12.73
N LEU A 92 11.04 -12.30 11.99
CA LEU A 92 11.80 -13.50 11.64
C LEU A 92 13.05 -13.72 12.51
N LEU A 93 13.38 -12.79 13.41
CA LEU A 93 14.57 -12.84 14.27
C LEU A 93 14.17 -12.50 15.70
N GLY A 94 13.39 -13.38 16.34
CA GLY A 94 12.83 -13.05 17.64
C GLY A 94 12.05 -14.13 18.38
N GLU A 95 12.37 -15.41 18.22
CA GLU A 95 12.11 -16.36 19.32
C GLU A 95 13.29 -17.33 19.46
N GLY A 96 14.29 -16.85 20.20
CA GLY A 96 15.18 -17.73 20.93
C GLY A 96 14.55 -18.04 22.27
N SER A 97 14.26 -19.32 22.52
CA SER A 97 14.23 -19.90 23.86
C SER A 97 14.24 -21.44 23.84
N PRO A 98 14.67 -22.09 24.93
CA PRO A 98 15.66 -23.15 24.87
C PRO A 98 15.16 -24.52 25.38
N VAL A 99 16.00 -25.54 25.15
CA VAL A 99 16.13 -26.84 25.85
C VAL A 99 14.88 -27.69 26.12
N HIS A 100 14.80 -28.86 25.47
CA HIS A 100 15.06 -30.11 26.20
C HIS A 100 15.48 -31.21 25.22
N SER A 101 16.77 -31.55 25.28
CA SER A 101 17.30 -32.77 24.71
C SER A 101 16.70 -33.95 25.48
N MET A 102 15.77 -34.68 24.85
CA MET A 102 15.40 -36.02 25.33
C MET A 102 16.27 -37.04 24.61
N MET A 103 17.42 -37.29 25.22
CA MET A 103 18.25 -38.46 25.00
C MET A 103 17.40 -39.69 25.33
N ARG A 104 16.93 -40.41 24.31
CA ARG A 104 16.28 -41.72 24.51
C ARG A 104 17.36 -42.81 24.54
N PRO A 105 17.33 -43.71 25.52
CA PRO A 105 18.40 -44.66 25.80
C PRO A 105 18.55 -45.72 24.72
N VAL A 106 19.81 -46.10 24.48
CA VAL A 106 20.23 -47.22 23.62
C VAL A 106 19.91 -48.54 24.34
N PRO A 107 19.15 -49.48 23.74
CA PRO A 107 19.11 -50.84 24.25
C PRO A 107 20.42 -51.56 23.89
N ARG A 108 21.14 -52.00 24.92
CA ARG A 108 22.29 -52.91 24.80
C ARG A 108 21.83 -54.25 24.21
N LEU A 109 22.68 -54.81 23.33
CA LEU A 109 22.63 -56.21 22.90
C LEU A 109 22.62 -57.17 24.10
N LEU A 110 21.82 -58.23 23.99
CA LEU A 110 21.99 -59.46 24.76
C LEU A 110 21.98 -60.65 23.80
N THR A 111 23.10 -61.35 23.88
CA THR A 111 23.50 -62.60 23.27
C THR A 111 22.59 -63.77 23.67
N ALA A 112 22.29 -64.64 22.71
CA ALA A 112 22.13 -66.09 22.92
C ALA A 112 22.36 -66.81 21.59
#